data_AF-A0A1V5BCB4-F1
#
_entry.id   AF-A0A1V5BCB4-F1
#
_cell.length_a   1.000
_cell.length_b   1.000
_cell.length_c   1.000
_cell.angle_alpha   90.00
_cell.angle_beta   90.00
_cell.angle_gamma   90.00
#
_symmetry.space_group_name_H-M   'P 1'
#
loop_
_entity.id
_entity.type
_entity.pdbx_description
1 polymer ?
#
loop_
_entity_poly.entity_id
_entity_poly.type
_entity_poly.pdbx_seq_one_letter_code
_entity_poly.pdbx_strand_id
1 'polypeptide(L)' 'MKYMKFMFIVKRQVIRGHEFLTIPRPLADKLNGRFMKVKIVRNRLIYEPILESGDSSE' A
#
# COMPACT_ATOMS: atom_id res chain seq x y z
N MET A 1 21.31 4.69 4.27
CA MET A 1 20.61 3.98 3.16
C MET A 1 19.99 5.02 2.23
N LYS A 2 20.29 4.97 0.92
CA LYS A 2 19.61 5.81 -0.08
C LYS A 2 18.20 5.26 -0.29
N TYR A 3 17.17 6.05 -0.02
CA TYR A 3 15.78 5.70 -0.38
C TYR A 3 15.67 5.65 -1.91
N MET A 4 15.44 4.46 -2.49
CA MET A 4 15.08 4.35 -3.91
C MET A 4 13.65 4.87 -4.10
N LYS A 5 13.50 5.94 -4.87
CA LYS A 5 12.20 6.50 -5.22
C LYS A 5 11.70 5.82 -6.49
N PHE A 6 10.66 5.00 -6.36
CA PHE A 6 9.94 4.44 -7.51
C PHE A 6 8.67 5.26 -7.75
N MET A 7 8.36 5.56 -9.00
CA MET A 7 7.16 6.28 -9.41
C MET A 7 6.37 5.38 -10.37
N PHE A 8 5.11 5.11 -10.04
CA PHE A 8 4.22 4.30 -10.86
C PHE A 8 2.92 5.07 -11.11
N ILE A 9 2.41 4.96 -12.33
CA ILE A 9 1.04 5.38 -12.64
C ILE A 9 0.14 4.18 -12.32
N VAL A 10 -0.82 4.38 -11.42
CA VAL A 10 -1.79 3.34 -11.03
C VAL A 10 -3.16 3.64 -11.64
N LYS A 11 -3.88 2.59 -12.03
CA LYS A 11 -5.24 2.72 -12.56
C LYS A 11 -6.25 2.70 -11.41
N ARG A 12 -7.18 3.66 -11.42
CA ARG A 12 -8.38 3.64 -10.57
C ARG A 12 -9.44 2.75 -11.23
N GLN A 13 -10.04 1.87 -10.45
CA GLN A 13 -11.13 0.99 -10.86
C GLN A 13 -12.28 1.11 -9.87
N VAL A 14 -13.51 0.97 -10.36
CA VAL A 14 -14.73 0.96 -9.53
C VAL A 14 -15.35 -0.43 -9.62
N ILE A 15 -15.49 -1.10 -8.48
CA ILE A 15 -16.05 -2.46 -8.39
C ILE A 15 -17.12 -2.43 -7.32
N ARG A 16 -18.37 -2.76 -7.69
CA ARG A 16 -19.52 -2.82 -6.76
C ARG A 16 -19.70 -1.52 -5.94
N GLY A 17 -19.46 -0.36 -6.54
CA GLY A 17 -19.58 0.94 -5.87
C GLY A 17 -18.36 1.34 -5.01
N HIS A 18 -17.34 0.48 -4.91
CA HIS A 18 -16.10 0.77 -4.20
C HIS A 18 -14.97 1.13 -5.16
N GLU A 19 -14.12 2.07 -4.75
CA GLU A 19 -12.98 2.53 -5.54
C GLU A 19 -11.69 1.82 -5.13
N PHE A 20 -10.98 1.31 -6.12
CA PHE A 20 -9.75 0.57 -5.94
C PHE A 20 -8.63 1.22 -6.75
N LEU A 21 -7.44 1.28 -6.16
CA LEU A 21 -6.20 1.59 -6.87
C LEU A 21 -5.40 0.30 -7.01
N THR A 22 -5.06 -0.07 -8.24
CA THR A 22 -4.25 -1.28 -8.48
C THR A 22 -2.78 -1.01 -8.16
N ILE A 23 -2.24 -1.73 -7.18
CA ILE A 23 -0.81 -1.68 -6.84
C ILE A 23 -0.02 -2.59 -7.81
N PRO A 24 1.04 -2.09 -8.48
CA PRO A 24 1.88 -2.91 -9.35
C PRO A 24 2.53 -4.06 -8.59
N ARG A 25 2.60 -5.26 -9.18
CA ARG A 25 3.21 -6.45 -8.55
C ARG A 25 4.60 -6.21 -7.94
N PRO A 26 5.56 -5.56 -8.64
CA PRO A 26 6.89 -5.32 -8.06
C PRO A 26 6.88 -4.43 -6.80
N LEU A 27 5.84 -3.62 -6.62
CA LEU A 27 5.62 -2.85 -5.40
C LEU A 27 4.91 -3.70 -4.34
N ALA A 28 3.90 -4.48 -4.73
CA ALA A 28 3.20 -5.41 -3.84
C ALA A 28 4.16 -6.44 -3.22
N ASP A 29 5.08 -7.02 -4.01
CA ASP A 29 6.06 -8.01 -3.53
C ASP A 29 7.01 -7.44 -2.47
N LYS A 30 7.24 -6.13 -2.50
CA LYS A 30 8.06 -5.41 -1.50
C LYS A 30 7.25 -4.98 -0.27
N LEU A 31 5.93 -4.86 -0.41
CA LEU A 31 5.01 -4.49 0.65
C LEU A 31 4.58 -5.77 1.38
N ASN A 32 5.34 -6.16 2.40
CA ASN A 32 5.09 -7.39 3.15
C ASN A 32 3.96 -7.17 4.18
N GLY A 33 2.71 -7.07 3.71
CA GLY A 33 1.55 -6.88 4.58
C GLY A 33 0.21 -6.94 3.83
N ARG A 34 -0.80 -7.56 4.46
CA ARG A 34 -2.18 -7.62 3.93
C ARG A 34 -2.95 -6.31 4.13
N PHE A 35 -2.55 -5.52 5.12
CA PHE A 35 -3.19 -4.27 5.48
C PHE A 35 -2.19 -3.10 5.40
N MET A 36 -2.69 -1.94 4.98
CA MET A 36 -1.91 -0.70 4.94
C MET A 36 -2.64 0.39 5.70
N LYS A 37 -1.90 1.14 6.50
CA LYS A 37 -2.38 2.39 7.07
C LYS A 37 -2.32 3.46 5.98
N VAL A 38 -3.44 4.14 5.77
CA VAL A 38 -3.53 5.24 4.79
C VAL A 38 -3.59 6.56 5.54
N LYS A 39 -2.72 7.50 5.16
CA LYS A 39 -2.72 8.89 5.65
C LYS A 39 -2.94 9.83 4.48
N ILE A 40 -3.81 10.82 4.67
CA ILE A 40 -3.99 11.91 3.70
C ILE A 40 -3.10 13.07 4.12
N VAL A 41 -2.15 13.45 3.28
CA VAL A 41 -1.25 14.58 3.52
C VAL A 41 -1.34 15.54 2.33
N ARG A 42 -2.05 16.65 2.52
CA ARG A 42 -2.38 17.59 1.45
C ARG A 42 -3.09 16.85 0.30
N ASN A 43 -2.57 16.93 -0.92
CA ASN A 43 -3.10 16.24 -2.10
C ASN A 43 -2.42 14.87 -2.35
N ARG A 44 -1.94 14.19 -1.31
CA ARG A 44 -1.25 12.90 -1.41
C ARG A 44 -1.83 11.89 -0.44
N LEU A 45 -1.98 10.66 -0.91
CA LEU A 45 -2.21 9.49 -0.08
C LEU A 45 -0.87 8.82 0.22
N ILE A 46 -0.56 8.63 1.50
CA ILE A 46 0.63 7.92 1.98
C ILE A 46 0.17 6.58 2.54
N TYR A 47 0.73 5.49 2.01
CA TYR A 47 0.42 4.13 2.41
C TYR A 47 1.61 3.56 3.18
N GLU A 48 1.39 3.11 4.40
CA GLU A 48 2.40 2.46 5.25
C GLU A 48 1.95 1.01 5.51
N PRO A 49 2.78 -0.01 5.21
CA PRO A 49 2.42 -1.39 5.50
C PRO A 49 2.28 -1.60 7.01
N ILE A 50 1.21 -2.27 7.43
CA ILE A 50 1.09 -2.75 8.81
C ILE A 50 1.80 -4.09 8.84
N LEU A 51 2.93 -4.14 9.55
CA LEU A 51 3.58 -5.41 9.85
C LEU A 51 2.67 -6.13 10.84
N GLU A 52 2.02 -7.20 10.39
CA GLU A 52 1.44 -8.18 11.32
C GLU A 52 2.64 -8.84 12.01
N SER A 53 3.06 -8.28 13.15
CA SER A 53 3.93 -8.98 14.07
C SER A 53 3.21 -10.26 14.44
N GLY A 54 3.70 -11.39 13.95
CA GLY A 54 3.37 -12.69 14.50
C GLY A 54 3.86 -12.72 15.94
N ASP A 55 3.01 -12.28 16.86
CA ASP A 55 3.06 -12.63 18.27
C ASP A 55 1.68 -13.18 18.65
N SER A 56 1.31 -14.26 17.95
CA SER A 56 0.45 -15.28 18.54
C SER A 56 1.36 -16.14 19.42
N SER A 57 1.81 -15.56 20.52
CA SER A 57 2.07 -16.35 21.72
C SER A 57 0.72 -16.83 22.23
N GLU A 58 0.68 -18.14 22.51
CA GLU A 58 -0.46 -18.95 22.95
C GLU A 58 -1.36 -18.32 24.03
#